data_AF-A0AAV9HCY5-F1
#
_entry.id   AF-A0AAV9HCY5-F1
#
_cell.length_a   1.000
_cell.length_b   1.000
_cell.length_c   1.000
_cell.angle_alpha   90.00
_cell.angle_beta   90.00
_cell.angle_gamma   90.00
#
_symmetry.space_group_name_H-M   'P 1'
#
loop_
_entity.id
_entity.type
_entity.pdbx_description
1 polymer ?
#
loop_
_entity_poly.entity_id
_entity_poly.type
_entity_poly.pdbx_seq_one_letter_code
_entity_poly.pdbx_strand_id
1 'polypeptide(L)'
;MRITLTITNTDQQVDDQDLLSLEVYPEMTIDTLRDSIKAETGYLPISQHLYYNGKLVTDSSKTLAELNVLDGDMMALHVRQASTGIPQPPEQQRRPADPAHDPETIRLQILGNPTLRAELNRTRPELGAALDDPRRFRQLWDQGYDQEQRARAERHRQIQALNADPFDIEAQKKIEEIIRQERVTENLQNAMEHNPEGRTRAEHGFSCHPKNSILTTPPG
;
A
#
# COMPACT_ATOMS: atom_id res chain seq x y z
N MET A 1 -25.72 -23.45 4.84
CA MET A 1 -26.10 -22.14 5.42
C MET A 1 -26.17 -21.12 4.31
N ARG A 2 -26.96 -20.07 4.43
CA ARG A 2 -27.11 -19.03 3.42
C ARG A 2 -26.47 -17.74 3.89
N ILE A 3 -25.68 -17.10 3.04
CA ILE A 3 -25.13 -15.77 3.32
C ILE A 3 -25.60 -14.78 2.25
N THR A 4 -25.64 -13.51 2.61
CA THR A 4 -25.96 -12.42 1.69
C THR A 4 -24.74 -11.54 1.49
N LEU A 5 -24.38 -11.28 0.24
CA LEU A 5 -23.26 -10.44 -0.15
C LEU A 5 -23.79 -9.13 -0.73
N THR A 6 -23.32 -8.00 -0.16
CA THR A 6 -23.54 -6.67 -0.74
C THR A 6 -22.37 -6.34 -1.66
N ILE A 7 -22.63 -6.26 -2.96
CA ILE A 7 -21.62 -5.99 -3.96
C ILE A 7 -21.53 -4.48 -4.17
N THR A 8 -20.34 -3.92 -3.96
CA THR A 8 -20.04 -2.51 -4.23
C THR A 8 -18.96 -2.44 -5.29
N ASN A 9 -19.32 -1.98 -6.49
CA ASN A 9 -18.37 -1.71 -7.56
C ASN A 9 -17.86 -0.27 -7.44
N THR A 10 -16.54 -0.06 -7.53
CA THR A 10 -15.93 1.28 -7.40
C THR A 10 -16.11 2.16 -8.65
N ASP A 11 -16.34 1.56 -9.82
CA ASP A 11 -16.39 2.29 -11.11
C ASP A 11 -17.80 2.75 -11.51
N GLN A 12 -18.84 2.07 -11.04
CA GLN A 12 -20.22 2.45 -11.37
C GLN A 12 -20.76 3.47 -10.37
N GLN A 13 -21.18 4.62 -10.89
CA GLN A 13 -21.81 5.69 -10.12
C GLN A 13 -23.05 5.16 -9.37
N VAL A 14 -22.90 5.06 -8.05
CA VAL A 14 -23.89 5.32 -6.99
C VAL A 14 -25.37 5.14 -7.41
N ASP A 15 -25.91 3.92 -7.29
CA ASP A 15 -27.24 3.64 -6.69
C ASP A 15 -27.63 2.15 -6.70
N ASP A 16 -26.99 1.29 -7.48
CA ASP A 16 -27.28 -0.15 -7.48
C ASP A 16 -26.35 -0.91 -6.53
N GLN A 17 -26.80 -1.13 -5.28
CA GLN A 17 -26.22 -2.15 -4.40
C GLN A 17 -26.74 -3.52 -4.85
N ASP A 18 -25.95 -4.23 -5.63
CA ASP A 18 -26.28 -5.59 -6.03
C ASP A 18 -26.19 -6.53 -4.81
N LEU A 19 -27.28 -7.25 -4.53
CA LEU A 19 -27.37 -8.22 -3.45
C LEU A 19 -27.28 -9.63 -4.03
N LEU A 20 -26.27 -10.39 -3.62
CA LEU A 20 -26.07 -11.78 -4.02
C LEU A 20 -26.29 -12.72 -2.84
N SER A 21 -27.26 -13.63 -2.97
CA SER A 21 -27.47 -14.71 -2.00
C SER A 21 -26.74 -15.96 -2.43
N LEU A 22 -25.86 -16.49 -1.58
CA LEU A 22 -25.10 -17.71 -1.84
C LEU A 22 -25.36 -18.76 -0.76
N GLU A 23 -25.55 -20.01 -1.20
CA GLU A 23 -25.57 -21.18 -0.32
C GLU A 23 -24.14 -21.67 -0.11
N VAL A 24 -23.69 -21.66 1.14
CA VAL A 24 -22.32 -22.00 1.54
C VAL A 24 -22.33 -23.00 2.68
N TYR A 25 -21.20 -23.67 2.89
CA TYR A 25 -21.00 -24.57 4.02
C TYR A 25 -20.01 -23.97 5.04
N PRO A 26 -20.19 -24.19 6.35
CA PRO A 26 -19.30 -23.65 7.38
C PRO A 26 -17.83 -24.02 7.20
N GLU A 27 -17.56 -25.19 6.64
CA GLU A 27 -16.23 -25.72 6.32
C GLU A 27 -15.62 -25.18 5.02
N MET A 28 -16.38 -24.41 4.22
CA MET A 28 -15.83 -23.79 3.02
C MET A 28 -14.81 -22.73 3.41
N THR A 29 -13.68 -22.75 2.70
CA THR A 29 -12.66 -21.71 2.82
C THR A 29 -13.07 -20.45 2.07
N ILE A 30 -12.44 -19.33 2.43
CA ILE A 30 -12.63 -18.07 1.73
C ILE A 30 -12.19 -18.16 0.26
N ASP A 31 -11.18 -18.98 -0.04
CA ASP A 31 -10.77 -19.27 -1.41
C ASP A 31 -11.92 -19.88 -2.24
N THR A 32 -12.54 -20.95 -1.73
CA THR A 32 -13.70 -21.59 -2.39
C THR A 32 -14.90 -20.65 -2.49
N LEU A 33 -15.11 -19.78 -1.49
CA LEU A 33 -16.15 -18.76 -1.55
C LEU A 33 -15.89 -17.78 -2.70
N ARG A 34 -14.65 -17.30 -2.88
CA ARG A 34 -14.29 -16.38 -3.98
C ARG A 34 -14.48 -17.02 -5.35
N ASP A 35 -14.18 -18.30 -5.49
CA ASP A 35 -14.46 -19.06 -6.70
C ASP A 35 -15.96 -19.20 -6.97
N SER A 36 -16.77 -19.36 -5.93
CA SER A 36 -18.23 -19.39 -6.04
C SER A 36 -18.77 -18.02 -6.49
N ILE A 37 -18.25 -16.93 -5.91
CA ILE A 37 -18.57 -15.56 -6.33
C ILE A 37 -18.17 -15.33 -7.78
N LYS A 38 -17.00 -15.82 -8.21
CA LYS A 38 -16.55 -15.74 -9.60
C LYS A 38 -17.51 -16.49 -10.54
N ALA A 39 -18.00 -17.65 -10.15
CA ALA A 39 -18.93 -18.43 -10.96
C ALA A 39 -20.27 -17.71 -11.16
N GLU A 40 -20.77 -17.00 -10.14
CA GLU A 40 -22.04 -16.28 -10.19
C GLU A 40 -21.94 -14.89 -10.83
N THR A 41 -20.88 -14.14 -10.52
CA THR A 41 -20.74 -12.72 -10.91
C THR A 41 -19.78 -12.49 -12.07
N GLY A 42 -18.89 -13.44 -12.36
CA GLY A 42 -17.80 -13.30 -13.33
C GLY A 42 -16.58 -12.52 -12.80
N TYR A 43 -16.63 -11.93 -11.60
CA TYR A 43 -15.49 -11.18 -11.04
C TYR A 43 -14.36 -12.12 -10.61
N LEU A 44 -13.11 -11.78 -10.94
CA LEU A 44 -11.95 -12.62 -10.58
C LEU A 44 -11.65 -12.55 -9.07
N PRO A 45 -11.14 -13.63 -8.43
CA PRO A 45 -10.80 -13.64 -7.01
C PRO A 45 -9.83 -12.52 -6.60
N ILE A 46 -8.93 -12.10 -7.50
CA ILE A 46 -7.98 -11.01 -7.26
C ILE A 46 -8.65 -9.62 -7.19
N SER A 47 -9.81 -9.45 -7.82
CA SER A 47 -10.61 -8.23 -7.77
C SER A 47 -11.55 -8.16 -6.56
N GLN A 48 -11.75 -9.28 -5.88
CA GLN A 48 -12.73 -9.43 -4.81
C GLN A 48 -12.13 -9.13 -3.43
N HIS A 49 -12.59 -8.05 -2.80
CA HIS A 49 -12.24 -7.70 -1.42
C HIS A 49 -13.44 -7.98 -0.52
N LEU A 50 -13.35 -9.04 0.29
CA LEU A 50 -14.41 -9.46 1.19
C LEU A 50 -14.23 -8.81 2.57
N TYR A 51 -15.31 -8.20 3.06
CA TYR A 51 -15.40 -7.60 4.38
C TYR A 51 -16.48 -8.29 5.19
N TYR A 52 -16.13 -8.65 6.42
CA TYR A 52 -17.05 -9.21 7.39
C TYR A 52 -16.98 -8.39 8.68
N ASN A 53 -18.12 -7.88 9.15
CA ASN A 53 -18.18 -6.93 10.28
C ASN A 53 -17.24 -5.71 10.10
N GLY A 54 -17.08 -5.23 8.87
CA GLY A 54 -16.17 -4.13 8.53
C GLY A 54 -14.67 -4.51 8.53
N LYS A 55 -14.31 -5.76 8.81
CA LYS A 55 -12.93 -6.26 8.77
C LYS A 55 -12.64 -6.93 7.43
N LEU A 56 -11.55 -6.51 6.77
CA LEU A 56 -11.07 -7.15 5.55
C LEU A 56 -10.61 -8.58 5.83
N VAL A 57 -11.12 -9.53 5.07
CA VAL A 57 -10.72 -10.94 5.11
C VAL A 57 -9.59 -11.15 4.11
N THR A 58 -8.35 -11.10 4.61
CA THR A 58 -7.14 -11.29 3.79
C THR A 58 -6.74 -12.76 3.68
N ASP A 59 -7.00 -13.52 4.74
CA ASP A 59 -6.62 -14.93 4.81
C ASP A 59 -7.60 -15.79 4.03
N SER A 60 -7.11 -16.37 2.93
CA SER A 60 -7.92 -17.17 2.01
C SER A 60 -8.05 -18.64 2.47
N SER A 61 -7.19 -19.06 3.42
CA SER A 61 -7.17 -20.43 3.95
C SER A 61 -8.19 -20.66 5.07
N LYS A 62 -8.68 -19.58 5.70
CA LYS A 62 -9.65 -19.66 6.78
C LYS A 62 -11.01 -20.13 6.30
N THR A 63 -11.69 -20.86 7.16
CA THR A 63 -13.08 -21.27 6.93
C THR A 63 -14.07 -20.20 7.37
N LEU A 64 -15.29 -20.27 6.85
CA LEU A 64 -16.38 -19.40 7.28
C LEU A 64 -16.71 -19.59 8.78
N ALA A 65 -16.63 -20.81 9.28
CA ALA A 65 -16.79 -21.12 10.69
C ALA A 65 -15.71 -20.45 11.57
N GLU A 66 -14.45 -20.47 11.15
CA GLU A 66 -13.34 -19.80 11.86
C GLU A 66 -13.47 -18.28 11.88
N LEU A 67 -14.11 -17.72 10.85
CA LEU A 67 -14.45 -16.30 10.79
C LEU A 67 -15.72 -15.96 11.55
N ASN A 68 -16.40 -16.95 12.15
CA ASN A 68 -17.68 -16.80 12.85
C ASN A 68 -18.78 -16.23 11.94
N VAL A 69 -18.80 -16.62 10.66
CA VAL A 69 -19.89 -16.29 9.75
C VAL A 69 -21.03 -17.26 10.00
N LEU A 70 -22.22 -16.73 10.26
CA LEU A 70 -23.42 -17.52 10.58
C LEU A 70 -24.39 -17.59 9.40
N ASP A 71 -25.45 -18.37 9.55
CA ASP A 71 -26.57 -18.41 8.61
C ASP A 71 -27.35 -17.08 8.64
N GLY A 72 -27.64 -16.52 7.47
CA GLY A 72 -28.32 -15.25 7.28
C GLY A 72 -27.41 -14.01 7.35
N ASP A 73 -26.10 -14.21 7.48
CA ASP A 73 -25.16 -13.12 7.71
C ASP A 73 -24.86 -12.30 6.46
N MET A 74 -24.43 -11.05 6.67
CA MET A 74 -24.12 -10.10 5.61
C MET A 74 -22.63 -9.86 5.50
N MET A 75 -22.09 -10.06 4.30
CA MET A 75 -20.71 -9.75 3.95
C MET A 75 -20.70 -8.69 2.85
N ALA A 76 -19.75 -7.75 2.92
CA ALA A 76 -19.57 -6.78 1.85
C ALA A 76 -18.48 -7.27 0.89
N LEU A 77 -18.83 -7.34 -0.39
CA LEU A 77 -17.91 -7.62 -1.48
C LEU A 77 -17.60 -6.32 -2.20
N HIS A 78 -16.40 -5.80 -2.02
CA HIS A 78 -15.92 -4.71 -2.85
C HIS A 78 -15.22 -5.30 -4.05
N VAL A 79 -15.78 -5.05 -5.23
CA VAL A 79 -15.16 -5.44 -6.49
C VAL A 79 -14.37 -4.24 -6.96
N ARG A 80 -13.05 -4.39 -6.89
CA ARG A 80 -12.14 -3.52 -7.62
C ARG A 80 -11.72 -4.34 -8.79
N GLN A 81 -12.26 -4.05 -9.98
CA GLN A 81 -11.69 -4.62 -11.18
C GLN A 81 -10.18 -4.43 -11.04
N ALA A 82 -9.43 -5.54 -11.12
CA ALA A 82 -8.08 -5.45 -11.60
C ALA A 82 -8.25 -4.99 -13.04
N SER A 83 -8.54 -3.70 -13.21
CA SER A 83 -7.99 -3.01 -14.32
C SER A 83 -6.54 -3.46 -14.31
N THR A 84 -6.08 -3.93 -15.45
CA THR A 84 -4.67 -3.79 -15.81
C THR A 84 -4.19 -2.33 -15.65
N GLY A 85 -5.06 -1.40 -15.27
CA GLY A 85 -4.81 -0.30 -14.36
C GLY A 85 -3.89 -0.67 -13.21
N ILE A 86 -2.60 -0.47 -13.49
CA ILE A 86 -1.66 0.32 -12.69
C ILE A 86 -2.24 0.63 -11.31
N PRO A 87 -1.59 0.22 -10.20
CA PRO A 87 -1.89 0.81 -8.91
C PRO A 87 -1.70 2.31 -9.08
N GLN A 88 -2.82 3.05 -9.20
CA GLN A 88 -2.78 4.49 -9.14
C GLN A 88 -2.13 4.80 -7.79
N PRO A 89 -1.02 5.55 -7.76
CA PRO A 89 -0.55 6.11 -6.50
C PRO A 89 -1.77 6.76 -5.87
N PRO A 90 -2.05 6.49 -4.58
CA PRO A 90 -3.30 6.86 -3.95
C PRO A 90 -3.61 8.28 -4.39
N GLU A 91 -4.72 8.44 -5.12
CA GLU A 91 -5.22 9.75 -5.49
C GLU A 91 -5.27 10.52 -4.19
N GLN A 92 -4.27 11.37 -3.97
CA GLN A 92 -4.41 12.56 -3.17
C GLN A 92 -5.39 13.41 -3.96
N GLN A 93 -6.66 12.96 -3.93
CA GLN A 93 -7.84 13.80 -3.95
C GLN A 93 -7.41 15.10 -3.34
N ARG A 94 -7.55 16.18 -4.12
CA ARG A 94 -7.31 17.55 -3.69
C ARG A 94 -8.02 17.73 -2.35
N ARG A 95 -7.33 17.41 -1.26
CA ARG A 95 -7.77 17.79 0.06
C ARG A 95 -7.62 19.30 0.02
N PRO A 96 -8.69 20.08 0.22
CA PRO A 96 -8.54 21.51 0.45
C PRO A 96 -7.45 21.64 1.52
N ALA A 97 -6.44 22.49 1.25
CA ALA A 97 -5.19 22.60 2.01
C ALA A 97 -5.36 22.10 3.43
N ASP A 98 -4.89 20.87 3.69
CA ASP A 98 -4.98 20.27 5.01
C ASP A 98 -4.29 21.25 5.97
N PRO A 99 -4.95 21.78 7.02
CA PRO A 99 -4.34 22.75 7.93
C PRO A 99 -3.04 22.23 8.58
N ALA A 100 -2.77 20.93 8.49
CA ALA A 100 -1.49 20.31 8.81
C ALA A 100 -0.30 20.75 7.92
N HIS A 101 -0.55 21.41 6.77
CA HIS A 101 0.48 21.92 5.86
C HIS A 101 0.66 23.44 5.91
N ASP A 102 0.14 24.13 6.93
CA ASP A 102 0.37 25.57 7.07
C ASP A 102 1.87 25.85 7.24
N PRO A 103 2.47 26.72 6.38
CA PRO A 103 3.89 27.02 6.42
C PRO A 103 4.37 27.56 7.77
N GLU A 104 3.53 28.29 8.52
CA GLU A 104 3.92 28.78 9.85
C GLU A 104 4.00 27.65 10.87
N THR A 105 3.04 26.73 10.84
CA THR A 105 3.06 25.54 11.71
C THR A 105 4.31 24.69 11.45
N ILE A 106 4.67 24.47 10.19
CA ILE A 106 5.87 23.73 9.81
C ILE A 106 7.14 24.48 10.20
N ARG A 107 7.20 25.80 9.97
CA ARG A 107 8.33 26.63 10.38
C ARG A 107 8.58 26.55 11.87
N LEU A 108 7.52 26.63 12.68
CA LEU A 108 7.60 26.51 14.14
C LEU A 108 8.06 25.12 14.58
N GLN A 109 7.57 24.06 13.92
CA GLN A 109 8.04 22.69 14.16
C GLN A 109 9.55 22.53 13.89
N ILE A 110 10.04 23.13 12.81
CA ILE A 110 11.47 23.09 12.45
C ILE A 110 12.30 23.94 13.41
N LEU A 111 11.81 25.11 13.81
CA LEU A 111 12.48 25.94 14.82
C LEU A 111 12.54 25.26 16.19
N GLY A 112 11.51 24.47 16.54
CA GLY A 112 11.45 23.67 17.77
C GLY A 112 12.34 22.43 17.77
N ASN A 113 12.91 22.02 16.62
CA ASN A 113 13.70 20.80 16.50
C ASN A 113 15.07 21.05 15.84
N PRO A 114 16.18 21.00 16.60
CA PRO A 114 17.51 21.32 16.06
C PRO A 114 17.98 20.33 14.98
N THR A 115 17.54 19.07 15.05
CA THR A 115 17.88 18.04 14.06
C THR A 115 17.20 18.35 12.72
N LEU A 116 15.91 18.68 12.73
CA LEU A 116 15.18 19.07 11.52
C LEU A 116 15.74 20.34 10.90
N ARG A 117 16.17 21.30 11.72
CA ARG A 117 16.83 22.53 11.25
C ARG A 117 18.16 22.23 10.54
N ALA A 118 18.99 21.35 11.11
CA ALA A 118 20.25 20.95 10.50
C ALA A 118 20.02 20.23 9.15
N GLU A 119 19.02 19.36 9.09
CA GLU A 119 18.64 18.64 7.87
C GLU A 119 18.11 19.58 6.79
N LEU A 120 17.24 20.53 7.16
CA LEU A 120 16.74 21.54 6.23
C LEU A 120 17.87 22.39 5.65
N ASN A 121 18.84 22.80 6.47
CA ASN A 121 20.01 23.55 6.00
C ASN A 121 20.88 22.75 5.03
N ARG A 122 20.95 21.43 5.20
CA ARG A 122 21.73 20.54 4.33
C ARG A 122 21.02 20.30 2.99
N THR A 123 19.72 20.07 3.02
CA THR A 123 18.92 19.69 1.84
C THR A 123 18.43 20.91 1.06
N ARG A 124 18.01 21.97 1.76
CA ARG A 124 17.39 23.18 1.20
C ARG A 124 17.95 24.42 1.91
N PRO A 125 19.21 24.80 1.62
CA PRO A 125 19.88 25.91 2.32
C PRO A 125 19.14 27.25 2.17
N GLU A 126 18.49 27.50 1.04
CA GLU A 126 17.71 28.73 0.81
C GLU A 126 16.48 28.83 1.72
N LEU A 127 15.81 27.70 1.97
CA LEU A 127 14.64 27.63 2.85
C LEU A 127 15.07 27.68 4.33
N GLY A 128 16.21 27.07 4.65
CA GLY A 128 16.85 27.14 5.96
C GLY A 128 17.26 28.56 6.35
N ALA A 129 17.83 29.33 5.43
CA ALA A 129 18.19 30.73 5.65
C ALA A 129 16.97 31.64 5.88
N ALA A 130 15.78 31.22 5.44
CA ALA A 130 14.53 31.95 5.61
C ALA A 130 13.77 31.58 6.90
N LEU A 131 14.24 30.63 7.72
CA LEU A 131 13.52 30.17 8.92
C LEU A 131 13.20 31.28 9.93
N ASP A 132 14.10 32.27 10.04
CA ASP A 132 13.95 33.41 10.95
C ASP A 132 13.04 34.52 10.38
N ASP A 133 12.68 34.45 9.09
CA ASP A 133 11.77 35.38 8.40
C ASP A 133 10.48 34.67 7.96
N PRO A 134 9.37 34.81 8.72
CA PRO A 134 8.10 34.16 8.42
C PRO A 134 7.57 34.43 7.00
N ARG A 135 7.71 35.67 6.51
CA ARG A 135 7.18 36.06 5.20
C ARG A 135 7.98 35.43 4.07
N ARG A 136 9.31 35.45 4.20
CA ARG A 136 10.20 34.85 3.21
C ARG A 136 10.12 33.33 3.20
N PHE A 137 9.97 32.71 4.38
CA PHE A 137 9.77 31.27 4.50
C PHE A 137 8.50 30.83 3.77
N ARG A 138 7.35 31.49 4.03
CA ARG A 138 6.08 31.19 3.35
C ARG A 138 6.22 31.31 1.84
N GLN A 139 6.83 32.38 1.34
CA GLN A 139 7.01 32.57 -0.09
C GLN A 139 7.81 31.42 -0.74
N LEU A 140 8.95 31.03 -0.14
CA LEU A 140 9.78 29.94 -0.66
C LEU A 140 9.11 28.57 -0.51
N TRP A 141 8.34 28.38 0.55
CA TRP A 141 7.55 27.18 0.79
C TRP A 141 6.49 26.99 -0.30
N ASP A 142 5.66 28.02 -0.52
CA ASP A 142 4.59 28.00 -1.52
C ASP A 142 5.15 27.77 -2.93
N GLN A 143 6.27 28.42 -3.28
CA GLN A 143 6.94 28.21 -4.56
C GLN A 143 7.40 26.76 -4.77
N GLY A 144 7.94 26.12 -3.74
CA GLY A 144 8.34 24.71 -3.81
C GLY A 144 7.13 23.78 -3.94
N TYR A 145 6.09 24.06 -3.16
CA TYR A 145 4.85 23.29 -3.19
C TYR A 145 4.15 23.37 -4.55
N ASP A 146 4.04 24.56 -5.13
CA ASP A 146 3.44 24.76 -6.45
C ASP A 146 4.20 24.01 -7.56
N GLN A 147 5.53 24.05 -7.52
CA GLN A 147 6.35 23.32 -8.49
C GLN A 147 6.13 21.82 -8.39
N GLU A 148 6.16 21.28 -7.17
CA GLU A 148 5.92 19.88 -6.92
C GLU A 148 4.52 19.45 -7.39
N GLN A 149 3.49 20.26 -7.10
CA GLN A 149 2.13 19.97 -7.51
C GLN A 149 1.95 19.98 -9.03
N ARG A 150 2.62 20.90 -9.73
CA ARG A 150 2.63 20.92 -11.20
C ARG A 150 3.29 19.67 -11.78
N ALA A 151 4.45 19.28 -11.24
CA ALA A 151 5.15 18.07 -11.68
C ALA A 151 4.31 16.80 -11.43
N ARG A 152 3.68 16.70 -10.26
CA ARG A 152 2.75 15.61 -9.93
C ARG A 152 1.56 15.57 -10.87
N ALA A 153 0.94 16.73 -11.15
CA ALA A 153 -0.20 16.82 -12.05
C ALA A 153 0.16 16.43 -13.50
N GLU A 154 1.33 16.83 -13.99
CA GLU A 154 1.82 16.45 -15.32
C GLU A 154 2.07 14.95 -15.42
N ARG A 155 2.74 14.36 -14.42
CA ARG A 155 2.91 12.90 -14.32
C ARG A 155 1.58 12.17 -14.32
N HIS A 156 0.61 12.65 -13.54
CA HIS A 156 -0.72 12.07 -13.48
C HIS A 156 -1.41 12.12 -14.86
N ARG A 157 -1.35 13.27 -15.55
CA ARG A 157 -1.90 13.38 -16.92
C ARG A 157 -1.24 12.41 -17.89
N GLN A 158 0.07 12.22 -17.79
CA GLN A 158 0.78 11.27 -18.64
C GLN A 158 0.31 9.83 -18.38
N ILE A 159 0.17 9.42 -17.12
CA ILE A 159 -0.36 8.10 -16.77
C ILE A 159 -1.80 7.94 -17.27
N GLN A 160 -2.64 8.96 -17.07
CA GLN A 160 -4.04 8.94 -17.53
C GLN A 160 -4.12 8.84 -19.06
N ALA A 161 -3.24 9.52 -19.79
CA ALA A 161 -3.15 9.39 -21.25
C ALA A 161 -2.74 7.99 -21.69
N LEU A 162 -1.83 7.33 -20.96
CA LEU A 162 -1.46 5.93 -21.22
C LEU A 162 -2.59 4.95 -20.87
N ASN A 163 -3.48 5.30 -19.94
CA ASN A 163 -4.66 4.51 -19.59
C ASN A 163 -5.86 4.74 -20.52
N ALA A 164 -5.83 5.76 -21.38
CA ALA A 164 -6.98 6.15 -22.19
C ALA A 164 -7.34 5.11 -23.27
N ASP A 165 -6.37 4.29 -23.70
CA ASP A 165 -6.61 3.10 -24.53
C ASP A 165 -6.06 1.84 -23.83
N PRO A 166 -6.94 1.06 -23.18
CA PRO A 166 -6.56 -0.18 -22.48
C PRO A 166 -5.99 -1.27 -23.38
N PHE A 167 -6.11 -1.17 -24.71
CA PHE A 167 -5.65 -2.16 -25.67
C PHE A 167 -4.36 -1.76 -26.40
N ASP A 168 -3.79 -0.60 -26.07
CA ASP A 168 -2.51 -0.14 -26.61
C ASP A 168 -1.33 -0.87 -25.94
N ILE A 169 -0.70 -1.77 -26.70
CA ILE A 169 0.46 -2.55 -26.28
C ILE A 169 1.67 -1.64 -25.99
N GLU A 170 1.80 -0.50 -26.69
CA GLU A 170 2.90 0.46 -26.46
C GLU A 170 2.70 1.22 -25.15
N ALA A 171 1.47 1.64 -24.86
CA ALA A 171 1.12 2.24 -23.59
C ALA A 171 1.37 1.27 -22.42
N GLN A 172 0.93 0.00 -22.53
CA GLN A 172 1.17 -1.04 -21.54
C GLN A 172 2.67 -1.27 -21.27
N LYS A 173 3.50 -1.31 -22.32
CA LYS A 173 4.95 -1.48 -22.19
C LYS A 173 5.61 -0.27 -21.50
N LYS A 174 5.16 0.94 -21.80
CA LYS A 174 5.67 2.17 -21.18
C LYS A 174 5.31 2.25 -19.70
N ILE A 175 4.11 1.80 -19.36
CA ILE A 175 3.65 1.65 -17.97
C ILE A 175 4.52 0.65 -17.21
N GLU A 176 4.80 -0.53 -17.80
CA GLU A 176 5.66 -1.55 -17.18
C GLU A 176 7.06 -1.00 -16.84
N GLU A 177 7.66 -0.27 -17.78
CA GLU A 177 8.97 0.38 -17.60
C GLU A 177 8.96 1.38 -16.44
N ILE A 178 7.91 2.21 -16.33
CA ILE A 178 7.74 3.18 -15.24
C ILE A 178 7.63 2.47 -13.89
N ILE A 179 6.78 1.44 -13.78
CA ILE A 179 6.60 0.67 -12.53
C ILE A 179 7.92 -0.01 -12.13
N ARG A 180 8.66 -0.56 -13.10
CA ARG A 180 9.95 -1.19 -12.84
C ARG A 180 10.96 -0.20 -12.26
N GLN A 181 11.06 1.00 -12.84
CA GLN A 181 11.93 2.05 -12.35
C GLN A 181 11.49 2.58 -10.99
N GLU A 182 10.18 2.74 -10.77
CA GLU A 182 9.62 3.12 -9.48
C GLU A 182 9.96 2.10 -8.40
N ARG A 183 9.83 0.79 -8.65
CA ARG A 183 10.23 -0.25 -7.66
C ARG A 183 11.71 -0.20 -7.31
N VAL A 184 12.59 0.07 -8.28
CA VAL A 184 14.02 0.23 -8.01
C VAL A 184 14.26 1.46 -7.15
N THR A 185 13.60 2.56 -7.47
CA THR A 185 13.73 3.84 -6.76
C THR A 185 13.12 3.76 -5.37
N GLU A 186 11.99 3.10 -5.20
CA GLU A 186 11.32 2.85 -3.92
C GLU A 186 12.15 1.92 -3.05
N ASN A 187 12.68 0.82 -3.59
CA ASN A 187 13.58 -0.05 -2.84
C ASN A 187 14.85 0.70 -2.42
N LEU A 188 15.39 1.55 -3.31
CA LEU A 188 16.55 2.39 -3.03
C LEU A 188 16.25 3.45 -1.96
N GLN A 189 15.11 4.14 -2.07
CA GLN A 189 14.68 5.17 -1.14
C GLN A 189 14.32 4.56 0.22
N ASN A 190 13.62 3.42 0.24
CA ASN A 190 13.33 2.68 1.47
C ASN A 190 14.63 2.16 2.13
N ALA A 191 15.63 1.75 1.35
CA ALA A 191 16.95 1.40 1.88
C ALA A 191 17.74 2.62 2.41
N MET A 192 17.50 3.81 1.87
CA MET A 192 18.05 5.07 2.39
C MET A 192 17.31 5.56 3.65
N GLU A 193 15.98 5.42 3.69
CA GLU A 193 15.11 5.80 4.82
C GLU A 193 15.24 4.83 5.99
N HIS A 194 15.38 3.53 5.71
CA HIS A 194 15.69 2.49 6.70
C HIS A 194 17.18 2.18 6.71
N ASN A 195 18.00 3.13 7.15
CA ASN A 195 19.41 2.88 7.50
C ASN A 195 19.58 2.78 9.03
N PRO A 196 19.48 1.58 9.65
CA PRO A 196 19.87 1.39 11.03
C PRO A 196 21.40 1.25 11.10
N GLU A 197 22.12 2.34 11.31
CA GLU A 197 23.50 2.26 11.82
C GLU A 197 23.44 1.67 13.24
N GLY A 198 23.56 0.34 13.34
CA GLY A 198 23.49 -0.37 14.61
C GLY A 198 23.38 -1.91 14.56
N ARG A 199 23.95 -2.60 13.58
CA ARG A 199 24.33 -4.02 13.78
C ARG A 199 25.82 -4.18 13.52
N THR A 200 26.60 -3.59 14.43
CA THR A 200 27.98 -4.02 14.66
C THR A 200 28.00 -5.51 14.93
N ARG A 201 28.71 -6.21 14.04
CA ARG A 201 29.38 -7.50 14.20
C ARG A 201 29.46 -8.01 15.64
N ALA A 202 28.74 -9.10 15.94
CA ALA A 202 29.15 -10.08 16.94
C ALA A 202 29.38 -11.40 16.21
N GLU A 203 30.58 -11.55 15.66
CA GLU A 203 31.19 -12.86 15.47
C GLU A 203 31.33 -13.46 16.87
N HIS A 204 30.58 -14.51 17.22
CA HIS A 204 30.94 -15.44 18.27
C HIS A 204 30.24 -16.78 18.04
N GLY A 205 30.96 -17.71 17.40
CA GLY A 205 31.01 -19.11 17.80
C GLY A 205 29.88 -20.03 17.37
N PHE A 206 29.80 -20.39 16.09
CA PHE A 206 29.32 -21.73 15.73
C PHE A 206 30.37 -22.76 16.15
N SER A 207 30.28 -23.21 17.41
CA SER A 207 31.01 -24.37 17.90
C SER A 207 30.43 -25.64 17.25
N CYS A 208 31.13 -26.14 16.23
CA CYS A 208 30.93 -27.48 15.71
C CYS A 208 31.31 -28.48 16.82
N HIS A 209 30.32 -29.14 17.42
CA HIS A 209 30.52 -30.30 18.27
C HIS A 209 30.10 -31.56 17.49
N PRO A 210 31.03 -32.44 17.07
CA PRO A 210 30.67 -33.78 16.65
C PRO A 210 30.40 -34.63 17.90
N LYS A 211 29.14 -35.04 18.10
CA LYS A 211 28.83 -36.13 19.04
C LYS A 211 29.24 -37.45 18.40
N ASN A 212 30.42 -37.95 18.72
CA ASN A 212 30.79 -39.33 18.49
C ASN A 212 31.33 -39.90 19.80
N SER A 213 30.62 -40.89 20.38
CA SER A 213 31.16 -41.98 21.22
C SER A 213 30.04 -42.67 22.03
N ILE A 214 29.64 -43.86 21.58
CA ILE A 214 29.35 -45.02 22.45
C ILE A 214 29.94 -46.24 21.70
N LEU A 215 31.17 -46.66 22.02
CA LEU A 215 31.52 -47.77 22.91
C LEU A 215 30.99 -49.14 22.46
N THR A 216 31.89 -50.00 21.96
CA THR A 216 31.97 -51.45 22.25
C THR A 216 33.38 -51.98 21.87
N THR A 217 34.20 -52.14 22.91
CA THR A 217 35.28 -53.11 23.27
C THR A 217 35.55 -54.38 22.41
N PRO A 218 36.59 -55.23 22.69
CA PRO A 218 37.85 -55.14 23.48
C PRO A 218 39.06 -55.86 22.76
N PRO A 219 40.03 -56.54 23.44
CA PRO A 219 41.19 -56.02 24.20
C PRO A 219 42.55 -56.51 23.64
N GLY A 220 43.66 -55.92 24.13
CA GLY A 220 45.04 -56.40 23.95
C GLY A 220 46.02 -55.54 24.71
#